data_AF-A0A956AX69-F1
#
_entry.id   AF-A0A956AX69-F1
#
_cell.length_a   1.000
_cell.length_b   1.000
_cell.length_c   1.000
_cell.angle_alpha   90.00
_cell.angle_beta   90.00
_cell.angle_gamma   90.00
#
_symmetry.space_group_name_H-M   'P 1'
#
loop_
_entity.id
_entity.type
_entity.pdbx_description
1 polymer ?
#
loop_
_entity_poly.entity_id
_entity_poly.type
_entity_poly.pdbx_seq_one_letter_code
_entity_poly.pdbx_strand_id
1 'polypeptide(L)'
;MRRTLGLSLGLLLSAAGCDDATTSAAVDAGRPDGATSDGGGADGGAPDGAVVVYETPPLPDYDALPFPRATDGRVLLTANNGFSLYTRPDEVSPGARLGRCTYTVVACLKGAGQGDVDACLRSAPVCADPAYADPATPPCCPAACVSAYAQARAQGAAPLAALDATLFADASCVPGLTEALAGEGE
;
A
#
# COMPACT_ATOMS: atom_id res chain seq x y z
N MET A 1 -5.94 57.16 24.74
CA MET A 1 -5.74 57.06 26.20
C MET A 1 -5.96 55.60 26.64
N ARG A 2 -5.06 55.04 27.47
CA ARG A 2 -5.00 53.66 28.05
C ARG A 2 -4.70 52.54 27.04
N ARG A 3 -3.55 51.84 26.95
CA ARG A 3 -2.53 51.26 27.86
C ARG A 3 -3.00 50.13 28.79
N THR A 4 -2.67 48.88 28.42
CA THR A 4 -2.21 47.72 29.25
C THR A 4 -1.78 46.60 28.27
N LEU A 5 -0.49 46.20 28.14
CA LEU A 5 0.28 45.25 28.98
C LEU A 5 -0.56 44.02 29.34
N GLY A 6 -0.28 42.78 28.94
CA GLY A 6 0.97 42.08 28.64
C GLY A 6 0.98 40.82 29.51
N LEU A 7 1.23 39.63 28.96
CA LEU A 7 1.84 38.52 29.71
C LEU A 7 2.35 37.44 28.76
N SER A 8 3.67 37.37 28.67
CA SER A 8 4.43 36.27 28.10
C SER A 8 4.42 35.11 29.09
N LEU A 9 4.15 33.90 28.64
CA LEU A 9 4.47 32.68 29.39
C LEU A 9 5.29 31.76 28.48
N GLY A 10 6.60 31.79 28.68
CA GLY A 10 7.50 30.79 28.15
C GLY A 10 7.42 29.53 28.99
N LEU A 11 7.38 28.37 28.34
CA LEU A 11 7.77 27.11 28.94
C LEU A 11 9.04 26.63 28.24
N LEU A 12 10.09 26.53 29.03
CA LEU A 12 11.39 25.94 28.75
C LEU A 12 11.41 24.50 29.31
N LEU A 13 12.34 23.70 28.76
CA LEU A 13 12.91 22.45 29.31
C LEU A 13 12.01 21.20 29.22
N SER A 14 12.47 20.02 28.77
CA SER A 14 13.80 19.41 28.96
C SER A 14 14.17 18.43 27.84
N ALA A 15 15.46 18.41 27.48
CA ALA A 15 16.09 17.31 26.76
C ALA A 15 16.41 16.17 27.76
N ALA A 16 16.07 14.94 27.39
CA ALA A 16 16.60 13.75 28.02
C ALA A 16 17.50 13.05 26.99
N GLY A 17 18.81 13.16 27.22
CA GLY A 17 19.80 12.32 26.56
C GLY A 17 19.81 10.92 27.16
N CYS A 18 20.16 9.94 26.35
CA CYS A 18 20.61 8.63 26.81
C CYS A 18 21.97 8.38 26.17
N ASP A 19 23.02 8.59 26.98
CA ASP A 19 24.39 8.16 26.69
C ASP A 19 24.58 6.68 27.05
N ASP A 20 25.49 6.06 26.30
CA ASP A 20 26.05 4.71 26.37
C ASP A 20 26.47 4.21 27.75
N ALA A 21 26.34 2.88 27.95
CA ALA A 21 27.20 2.14 28.87
C ALA A 21 27.53 0.75 28.31
N THR A 22 28.79 0.60 27.91
CA THR A 22 29.44 -0.61 27.43
C THR A 22 30.00 -1.43 28.60
N THR A 23 29.87 -2.77 28.49
CA THR A 23 30.60 -3.87 29.15
C THR A 23 30.57 -4.06 30.67
N SER A 24 30.12 -5.25 31.08
CA SER A 24 30.82 -6.07 32.08
C SER A 24 30.63 -7.55 31.74
N ALA A 25 31.74 -8.19 31.36
CA ALA A 25 31.86 -9.62 31.26
C ALA A 25 31.93 -10.23 32.67
N ALA A 26 31.17 -11.30 32.90
CA ALA A 26 31.43 -12.27 33.96
C ALA A 26 31.15 -13.67 33.39
N VAL A 27 32.08 -14.57 33.72
CA VAL A 27 32.25 -15.91 33.16
C VAL A 27 31.59 -16.94 34.09
N ASP A 28 31.15 -18.05 33.49
CA ASP A 28 31.10 -19.40 34.05
C ASP A 28 29.88 -19.87 34.87
N ALA A 29 29.07 -20.74 34.26
CA ALA A 29 28.92 -22.15 34.65
C ALA A 29 27.88 -22.85 33.75
N GLY A 30 28.22 -24.05 33.28
CA GLY A 30 27.55 -24.73 32.16
C GLY A 30 26.12 -25.22 32.40
N ARG A 31 25.36 -25.24 31.30
CA ARG A 31 24.21 -26.12 31.07
C ARG A 31 24.11 -26.41 29.56
N PRO A 32 24.13 -27.66 29.10
CA PRO A 32 23.86 -27.97 27.70
C PRO A 32 22.35 -28.10 27.45
N ASP A 33 22.01 -27.92 26.18
CA ASP A 33 20.77 -28.31 25.50
C ASP A 33 19.55 -27.41 25.65
N GLY A 34 19.18 -26.78 24.54
CA GLY A 34 17.78 -26.51 24.22
C GLY A 34 17.46 -25.16 23.61
N ALA A 35 17.61 -25.08 22.28
CA ALA A 35 16.91 -24.17 21.38
C ALA A 35 17.03 -22.65 21.65
N THR A 36 18.01 -22.02 21.00
CA THR A 36 17.81 -20.67 20.48
C THR A 36 16.73 -20.77 19.40
N SER A 37 15.53 -20.30 19.68
CA SER A 37 14.61 -19.92 18.60
C SER A 37 15.15 -18.64 17.99
N ASP A 38 16.15 -18.80 17.13
CA ASP A 38 16.53 -17.82 16.12
C ASP A 38 15.36 -17.70 15.14
N GLY A 39 14.35 -16.92 15.51
CA GLY A 39 13.31 -16.44 14.61
C GLY A 39 13.83 -15.34 13.68
N GLY A 40 15.03 -15.53 13.14
CA GLY A 40 15.53 -14.77 12.00
C GLY A 40 14.82 -15.29 10.77
N GLY A 41 13.58 -14.84 10.55
CA GLY A 41 12.94 -14.95 9.25
C GLY A 41 13.87 -14.30 8.24
N ALA A 42 14.49 -15.14 7.40
CA ALA A 42 15.18 -14.66 6.22
C ALA A 42 14.11 -14.06 5.30
N ASP A 43 13.83 -12.78 5.50
CA ASP A 43 13.26 -11.95 4.46
C ASP A 43 14.29 -12.00 3.33
N GLY A 44 14.05 -12.86 2.36
CA GLY A 44 14.74 -12.86 1.07
C GLY A 44 14.34 -11.62 0.28
N GLY A 45 14.50 -10.44 0.90
CA GLY A 45 14.30 -9.16 0.26
C GLY A 45 15.23 -9.09 -0.93
N ALA A 46 14.67 -8.76 -2.10
CA ALA A 46 15.49 -8.41 -3.24
C ALA A 46 16.42 -7.25 -2.81
N PRO A 47 17.62 -7.14 -3.41
CA PRO A 47 18.52 -6.04 -3.08
C PRO A 47 17.78 -4.70 -3.21
N ASP A 48 18.05 -3.78 -2.28
CA ASP A 48 17.59 -2.40 -2.39
C ASP A 48 17.83 -1.89 -3.83
N GLY A 49 16.78 -1.41 -4.50
CA GLY A 49 16.90 -0.99 -5.90
C GLY A 49 16.48 -2.02 -6.97
N ALA A 50 16.18 -3.28 -6.62
CA ALA A 50 15.66 -4.27 -7.57
C ALA A 50 14.32 -3.88 -8.22
N VAL A 51 14.27 -3.92 -9.56
CA VAL A 51 13.06 -3.85 -10.38
C VAL A 51 12.87 -5.23 -10.98
N VAL A 52 11.69 -5.82 -10.81
CA VAL A 52 11.31 -7.07 -11.48
C VAL A 52 10.69 -6.76 -12.84
N VAL A 53 11.12 -7.50 -13.87
CA VAL A 53 10.51 -7.44 -15.19
C VAL A 53 9.27 -8.32 -15.17
N TYR A 54 8.10 -7.72 -15.29
CA TYR A 54 6.86 -8.44 -15.52
C TYR A 54 5.99 -7.65 -16.49
N GLU A 55 5.20 -8.38 -17.26
CA GLU A 55 4.16 -7.78 -18.07
C GLU A 55 2.88 -7.75 -17.25
N THR A 56 2.27 -6.58 -17.12
CA THR A 56 0.99 -6.46 -16.44
C THR A 56 -0.03 -7.23 -17.26
N PRO A 57 -0.69 -8.27 -16.69
CA PRO A 57 -1.62 -9.05 -17.48
C PRO A 57 -2.81 -8.16 -17.91
N PRO A 58 -3.42 -8.42 -19.08
CA PRO A 58 -4.62 -7.71 -19.46
C PRO A 58 -5.73 -7.97 -18.43
N LEU A 59 -6.62 -7.00 -18.25
CA LEU A 59 -7.83 -7.23 -17.47
C LEU A 59 -8.63 -8.38 -18.11
N PRO A 60 -9.34 -9.20 -17.31
CA PRO A 60 -10.18 -10.24 -17.85
C PRO A 60 -11.20 -9.69 -18.84
N ASP A 61 -11.37 -10.36 -19.96
CA ASP A 61 -12.49 -10.10 -20.87
C ASP A 61 -13.76 -10.69 -20.26
N TYR A 62 -14.51 -9.85 -19.54
CA TYR A 62 -15.75 -10.25 -18.89
C TYR A 62 -16.91 -10.48 -19.88
N ASP A 63 -16.78 -10.04 -21.14
CA ASP A 63 -17.77 -10.31 -22.20
C ASP A 63 -17.56 -11.68 -22.82
N ALA A 64 -16.31 -12.17 -22.87
CA ALA A 64 -15.99 -13.53 -23.30
C ALA A 64 -16.32 -14.62 -22.27
N LEU A 65 -16.63 -14.25 -21.03
CA LEU A 65 -16.91 -15.16 -19.93
C LEU A 65 -18.42 -15.21 -19.61
N PRO A 66 -18.98 -16.39 -19.26
CA PRO A 66 -20.41 -16.54 -19.01
C PRO A 66 -20.83 -16.05 -17.61
N PHE A 67 -20.33 -14.88 -17.19
CA PHE A 67 -20.71 -14.31 -15.90
C PHE A 67 -22.14 -13.74 -15.94
N PRO A 68 -22.96 -13.96 -14.88
CA PRO A 68 -24.24 -13.30 -14.75
C PRO A 68 -24.09 -11.78 -14.69
N ARG A 69 -25.07 -11.05 -15.21
CA ARG A 69 -25.10 -9.59 -15.17
C ARG A 69 -26.33 -9.09 -14.44
N ALA A 70 -26.16 -8.03 -13.66
CA ALA A 70 -27.25 -7.28 -13.09
C ALA A 70 -27.94 -6.43 -14.17
N THR A 71 -29.15 -5.95 -13.88
CA THR A 71 -29.95 -5.11 -14.80
C THR A 71 -29.27 -3.79 -15.16
N ASP A 72 -28.33 -3.33 -14.34
CA ASP A 72 -27.53 -2.12 -14.55
C ASP A 72 -26.19 -2.38 -15.27
N GLY A 73 -26.02 -3.58 -15.86
CA GLY A 73 -24.85 -3.95 -16.64
C GLY A 73 -23.66 -4.47 -15.83
N ARG A 74 -23.70 -4.38 -14.49
CA ARG A 74 -22.62 -4.91 -13.63
C ARG A 74 -22.47 -6.41 -13.76
N VAL A 75 -21.23 -6.89 -13.76
CA VAL A 75 -20.87 -8.31 -13.82
C VAL A 75 -20.81 -8.87 -12.41
N LEU A 76 -21.57 -9.93 -12.13
CA LEU A 76 -21.51 -10.64 -10.85
C LEU A 76 -20.30 -11.57 -10.82
N LEU A 77 -19.32 -11.25 -9.97
CA LEU A 77 -18.10 -12.05 -9.81
C LEU A 77 -18.32 -13.23 -8.86
N THR A 78 -19.02 -12.99 -7.75
CA THR A 78 -19.35 -14.04 -6.78
C THR A 78 -20.53 -13.64 -5.92
N ALA A 79 -21.28 -14.62 -5.42
CA ALA A 79 -22.35 -14.42 -4.45
C ALA A 79 -22.30 -15.54 -3.40
N ASN A 80 -22.12 -15.20 -2.13
CA ASN A 80 -22.06 -16.15 -1.02
C ASN A 80 -22.65 -15.53 0.25
N ASN A 81 -23.44 -16.29 1.01
CA ASN A 81 -23.95 -15.89 2.33
C ASN A 81 -24.59 -14.49 2.39
N GLY A 82 -25.36 -14.11 1.35
CA GLY A 82 -26.01 -12.80 1.28
C GLY A 82 -25.10 -11.64 0.85
N PHE A 83 -23.82 -11.90 0.58
CA PHE A 83 -22.89 -10.95 -0.03
C PHE A 83 -22.74 -11.23 -1.52
N SER A 84 -22.82 -10.18 -2.34
CA SER A 84 -22.61 -10.26 -3.78
C SER A 84 -21.54 -9.25 -4.20
N LEU A 85 -20.52 -9.73 -4.90
CA LEU A 85 -19.46 -8.90 -5.47
C LEU A 85 -19.75 -8.65 -6.94
N TYR A 86 -19.84 -7.37 -7.30
CA TYR A 86 -20.05 -6.92 -8.67
C TYR A 86 -18.83 -6.13 -9.17
N THR A 87 -18.63 -6.10 -10.48
CA THR A 87 -17.66 -5.22 -11.13
C THR A 87 -18.28 -4.54 -12.36
N ARG A 88 -17.75 -3.36 -12.71
CA ARG A 88 -17.95 -2.70 -14.00
C ARG A 88 -16.60 -2.63 -14.72
N PRO A 89 -16.37 -3.49 -15.74
CA PRO A 89 -15.06 -3.59 -16.40
C PRO A 89 -14.57 -2.28 -17.03
N ASP A 90 -15.51 -1.47 -17.50
CA ASP A 90 -15.33 -0.19 -18.18
C ASP A 90 -15.41 1.03 -17.25
N GLU A 91 -15.57 0.82 -15.94
CA GLU A 91 -15.65 1.93 -14.99
C GLU A 91 -14.29 2.60 -14.78
N VAL A 92 -14.31 3.94 -14.81
CA VAL A 92 -13.15 4.81 -14.64
C VAL A 92 -13.23 5.67 -13.37
N SER A 93 -14.08 5.26 -12.42
CA SER A 93 -14.22 5.91 -11.12
C SER A 93 -12.91 5.85 -10.33
N PRO A 94 -12.69 6.75 -9.35
CA PRO A 94 -11.50 6.69 -8.48
C PRO A 94 -11.28 5.30 -7.85
N GLY A 95 -12.35 4.63 -7.40
CA GLY A 95 -12.28 3.26 -6.87
C GLY A 95 -11.80 2.25 -7.91
N ALA A 96 -12.31 2.34 -9.15
CA ALA A 96 -11.84 1.47 -10.25
C ALA A 96 -10.35 1.70 -10.57
N ARG A 97 -9.87 2.94 -10.50
CA ARG A 97 -8.43 3.27 -10.69
C ARG A 97 -7.55 2.67 -9.60
N LEU A 98 -8.00 2.75 -8.34
CA LEU A 98 -7.32 2.09 -7.22
C LEU A 98 -7.26 0.57 -7.43
N GLY A 99 -8.38 -0.03 -7.84
CA GLY A 99 -8.47 -1.45 -8.16
C GLY A 99 -7.50 -1.88 -9.25
N ARG A 100 -7.33 -1.07 -10.31
CA ARG A 100 -6.35 -1.32 -11.38
C ARG A 100 -4.90 -1.27 -10.88
N CYS A 101 -4.53 -0.28 -10.08
CA CYS A 101 -3.19 -0.22 -9.49
C CYS A 101 -2.93 -1.44 -8.57
N THR A 102 -3.89 -1.76 -7.72
CA THR A 102 -3.81 -2.92 -6.82
C THR A 102 -3.68 -4.23 -7.60
N TYR A 103 -4.45 -4.39 -8.67
CA TYR A 103 -4.36 -5.55 -9.57
C TYR A 103 -2.94 -5.73 -10.12
N THR A 104 -2.34 -4.64 -10.62
CA THR A 104 -0.99 -4.66 -11.19
C THR A 104 0.06 -5.09 -10.16
N VAL A 105 0.00 -4.55 -8.94
CA VAL A 105 0.90 -4.93 -7.84
C VAL A 105 0.70 -6.39 -7.43
N VAL A 106 -0.55 -6.83 -7.24
CA VAL A 106 -0.86 -8.20 -6.83
C VAL A 106 -0.47 -9.21 -7.92
N ALA A 107 -0.64 -8.87 -9.19
CA ALA A 107 -0.20 -9.70 -10.31
C ALA A 107 1.32 -9.89 -10.29
N CYS A 108 2.07 -8.81 -10.04
CA CYS A 108 3.52 -8.90 -9.85
C CYS A 108 3.89 -9.81 -8.67
N LEU A 109 3.26 -9.61 -7.51
CA LEU A 109 3.55 -10.38 -6.29
C LEU A 109 3.33 -11.88 -6.48
N LYS A 110 2.27 -12.26 -7.22
CA LYS A 110 1.96 -13.66 -7.55
C LYS A 110 2.87 -14.24 -8.63
N GLY A 111 3.41 -13.39 -9.50
CA GLY A 111 4.25 -13.77 -10.64
C GLY A 111 5.74 -13.64 -10.35
N ALA A 112 6.42 -12.87 -11.19
CA ALA A 112 7.88 -12.69 -11.18
C ALA A 112 8.43 -11.99 -9.93
N GLY A 113 7.57 -11.36 -9.12
CA GLY A 113 7.95 -10.65 -7.90
C GLY A 113 8.19 -11.53 -6.67
N GLN A 114 7.78 -12.82 -6.70
CA GLN A 114 7.93 -13.79 -5.60
C GLN A 114 7.76 -13.21 -4.18
N GLY A 115 6.70 -12.42 -3.97
CA GLY A 115 6.38 -11.87 -2.65
C GLY A 115 7.15 -10.60 -2.24
N ASP A 116 8.06 -10.07 -3.06
CA ASP A 116 8.73 -8.81 -2.78
C ASP A 116 7.83 -7.61 -3.16
N VAL A 117 7.24 -7.00 -2.13
CA VAL A 117 6.36 -5.84 -2.26
C VAL A 117 7.11 -4.61 -2.78
N ASP A 118 8.34 -4.38 -2.31
CA ASP A 118 9.13 -3.20 -2.69
C ASP A 118 9.53 -3.25 -4.17
N ALA A 119 9.92 -4.41 -4.66
CA ALA A 119 10.24 -4.62 -6.06
C ALA A 119 8.98 -4.48 -6.94
N CYS A 120 7.85 -5.04 -6.51
CA CYS A 120 6.61 -4.96 -7.27
C CYS A 120 6.03 -3.55 -7.38
N LEU A 121 6.10 -2.75 -6.30
CA LEU A 121 5.66 -1.36 -6.34
C LEU A 121 6.54 -0.50 -7.25
N ARG A 122 7.86 -0.71 -7.23
CA ARG A 122 8.77 -0.01 -8.14
C ARG A 122 8.62 -0.42 -9.60
N SER A 123 8.25 -1.67 -9.85
CA SER A 123 8.00 -2.17 -11.19
C SER A 123 6.60 -1.86 -11.73
N ALA A 124 5.68 -1.36 -10.90
CA ALA A 124 4.34 -1.01 -11.36
C ALA A 124 4.42 0.12 -12.41
N PRO A 125 3.82 -0.05 -13.60
CA PRO A 125 3.73 1.02 -14.60
C PRO A 125 3.08 2.25 -13.98
N VAL A 126 3.65 3.43 -14.23
CA VAL A 126 3.06 4.70 -13.78
C VAL A 126 2.13 5.24 -14.86
N CYS A 127 0.96 5.73 -14.46
CA CYS A 127 -0.03 6.25 -15.38
C CYS A 127 0.40 7.57 -16.01
N ALA A 128 0.27 7.66 -17.34
CA ALA A 128 0.46 8.90 -18.08
C ALA A 128 -0.67 9.90 -17.80
N ASP A 129 -1.92 9.42 -17.77
CA ASP A 129 -3.08 10.17 -17.28
C ASP A 129 -3.48 9.62 -15.89
N PRO A 130 -3.26 10.37 -14.79
CA PRO A 130 -3.63 9.92 -13.45
C PRO A 130 -5.16 9.84 -13.26
N ALA A 131 -5.94 10.47 -14.14
CA ALA A 131 -7.39 10.42 -14.12
C ALA A 131 -7.97 9.24 -14.89
N TYR A 132 -7.18 8.46 -15.64
CA TYR A 132 -7.64 7.26 -16.34
C TYR A 132 -8.94 7.48 -17.12
N ALA A 133 -9.03 8.57 -17.87
CA ALA A 133 -10.29 8.92 -18.53
C ALA A 133 -10.73 7.89 -19.59
N ASP A 134 -9.77 7.15 -20.17
CA ASP A 134 -10.02 6.09 -21.13
C ASP A 134 -10.04 4.70 -20.45
N PRO A 135 -11.17 3.97 -20.48
CA PRO A 135 -11.25 2.62 -19.91
C PRO A 135 -10.32 1.60 -20.58
N ALA A 136 -9.89 1.85 -21.82
CA ALA A 136 -8.91 1.04 -22.54
C ALA A 136 -7.46 1.28 -22.09
N THR A 137 -7.21 2.25 -21.20
CA THR A 137 -5.89 2.48 -20.63
C THR A 137 -5.41 1.21 -19.91
N PRO A 138 -4.22 0.68 -20.24
CA PRO A 138 -3.64 -0.46 -19.54
C PRO A 138 -3.55 -0.23 -18.02
N PRO A 139 -3.66 -1.27 -17.18
CA PRO A 139 -3.54 -1.10 -15.74
C PRO A 139 -2.17 -0.53 -15.34
N CYS A 140 -2.17 0.54 -14.54
CA CYS A 140 -1.00 1.24 -14.03
C CYS A 140 -1.28 1.77 -12.60
N CYS A 141 -0.33 2.50 -12.01
CA CYS A 141 -0.49 3.15 -10.73
C CYS A 141 -0.34 4.67 -10.85
N PRO A 142 -1.17 5.47 -10.15
CA PRO A 142 -0.91 6.89 -10.01
C PRO A 142 0.48 7.12 -9.41
N ALA A 143 1.24 8.07 -9.96
CA ALA A 143 2.59 8.38 -9.48
C ALA A 143 2.60 8.71 -7.98
N ALA A 144 1.56 9.40 -7.50
CA ALA A 144 1.38 9.73 -6.10
C ALA A 144 1.33 8.49 -5.19
N CYS A 145 0.76 7.37 -5.64
CA CYS A 145 0.69 6.14 -4.84
C CYS A 145 2.07 5.50 -4.71
N VAL A 146 2.86 5.50 -5.79
CA VAL A 146 4.24 5.01 -5.75
C VAL A 146 5.10 5.88 -4.81
N SER A 147 4.92 7.20 -4.86
CA SER A 147 5.62 8.14 -3.98
C SER A 147 5.22 7.98 -2.50
N ALA A 148 3.92 7.84 -2.20
CA ALA A 148 3.43 7.65 -0.84
C ALA A 148 3.96 6.35 -0.22
N TYR A 149 3.95 5.26 -0.99
CA TYR A 149 4.55 4.00 -0.58
C TYR A 149 6.04 4.16 -0.27
N ALA A 150 6.81 4.76 -1.18
CA ALA A 150 8.24 4.98 -0.99
C ALA A 150 8.54 5.84 0.24
N GLN A 151 7.70 6.85 0.52
CA GLN A 151 7.82 7.69 1.70
C GLN A 151 7.58 6.90 2.99
N ALA A 152 6.54 6.05 3.03
CA ALA A 152 6.27 5.19 4.18
C ALA A 152 7.43 4.21 4.44
N ARG A 153 8.01 3.63 3.38
CA ARG A 153 9.20 2.76 3.49
C ARG A 153 10.41 3.51 4.03
N ALA A 154 10.66 4.73 3.56
CA ALA A 154 11.75 5.58 4.06
C ALA A 154 11.58 5.97 5.54
N GLN A 155 10.36 5.95 6.06
CA GLN A 155 10.04 6.17 7.48
C GLN A 155 10.13 4.89 8.33
N GLY A 156 10.50 3.75 7.72
CA GLY A 156 10.69 2.47 8.42
C GLY A 156 9.44 1.58 8.50
N ALA A 157 8.34 1.93 7.84
CA ALA A 157 7.15 1.06 7.80
C ALA A 157 7.45 -0.24 7.04
N ALA A 158 7.09 -1.41 7.57
CA ALA A 158 7.28 -2.70 6.89
C ALA A 158 6.58 -2.75 5.52
N PRO A 159 7.06 -3.53 4.53
CA PRO A 159 6.55 -3.48 3.14
C PRO A 159 5.04 -3.69 3.01
N LEU A 160 4.51 -4.76 3.61
CA LEU A 160 3.06 -5.03 3.58
C LEU A 160 2.25 -3.97 4.32
N ALA A 161 2.76 -3.44 5.44
CA ALA A 161 2.07 -2.38 6.18
C ALA A 161 2.05 -1.05 5.41
N ALA A 162 3.15 -0.72 4.72
CA ALA A 162 3.23 0.45 3.85
C ALA A 162 2.29 0.31 2.64
N LEU A 163 2.19 -0.88 2.06
CA LEU A 163 1.26 -1.18 0.98
C LEU A 163 -0.18 -1.03 1.43
N ASP A 164 -0.53 -1.66 2.56
CA ASP A 164 -1.86 -1.61 3.17
C ASP A 164 -2.29 -0.17 3.44
N ALA A 165 -1.42 0.60 4.11
CA ALA A 165 -1.65 2.01 4.37
C ALA A 165 -1.88 2.80 3.07
N THR A 166 -1.04 2.60 2.06
CA THR A 166 -1.04 3.40 0.83
C THR A 166 -2.23 3.09 -0.08
N LEU A 167 -2.58 1.82 -0.27
CA LEU A 167 -3.56 1.40 -1.28
C LEU A 167 -4.92 1.00 -0.69
N PHE A 168 -5.06 0.82 0.63
CA PHE A 168 -6.29 0.30 1.21
C PHE A 168 -6.80 1.15 2.37
N ALA A 169 -5.96 1.44 3.35
CA ALA A 169 -6.41 2.16 4.56
C ALA A 169 -6.57 3.67 4.34
N ASP A 170 -5.61 4.32 3.67
CA ASP A 170 -5.68 5.76 3.37
C ASP A 170 -6.12 5.98 1.92
N ALA A 171 -5.42 5.38 0.95
CA ALA A 171 -5.70 5.47 -0.49
C ALA A 171 -5.86 6.90 -1.06
N SER A 172 -5.44 7.93 -0.31
CA SER A 172 -5.53 9.36 -0.68
C SER A 172 -4.68 9.72 -1.89
N CYS A 173 -3.77 8.82 -2.27
CA CYS A 173 -2.94 8.93 -3.45
C CYS A 173 -3.70 8.78 -4.78
N VAL A 174 -4.98 8.36 -4.74
CA VAL A 174 -5.85 8.25 -5.92
C VAL A 174 -6.72 9.51 -6.03
N PRO A 175 -6.59 10.29 -7.12
CA PRO A 175 -7.37 11.52 -7.28
C PRO A 175 -8.89 11.28 -7.26
N GLY A 176 -9.60 12.02 -6.39
CA GLY A 176 -11.06 11.97 -6.26
C GLY A 176 -11.60 10.85 -5.38
N LEU A 177 -10.75 9.99 -4.80
CA LEU A 177 -11.21 8.83 -4.04
C LEU A 177 -11.83 9.24 -2.70
N THR A 178 -11.20 10.15 -1.97
CA THR A 178 -11.72 10.62 -0.67
C THR A 178 -13.09 11.29 -0.82
N GLU A 179 -13.28 12.08 -1.87
CA GLU A 179 -14.55 12.72 -2.18
C GLU A 179 -15.62 11.70 -2.58
N ALA A 180 -15.24 10.69 -3.37
CA ALA A 180 -16.14 9.60 -3.74
C ALA A 180 -16.63 8.86 -2.48
N LEU A 181 -15.71 8.50 -1.58
CA LEU A 181 -16.04 7.79 -0.33
C LEU A 181 -16.85 8.65 0.65
N ALA A 182 -16.62 9.97 0.68
CA ALA A 182 -17.38 10.89 1.53
C ALA A 182 -18.83 11.11 1.02
N GLY A 183 -19.04 11.06 -0.30
CA GLY A 183 -20.37 11.24 -0.92
C GLY A 183 -21.26 9.99 -0.96
N GLU A 184 -20.73 8.81 -0.66
CA GLU A 184 -21.51 7.56 -0.56
C GLU A 184 -22.29 7.42 0.76
N GLY A 185 -22.20 8.43 1.65
CA GLY A 185 -22.89 8.49 2.94
C GLY A 185 -24.11 9.42 3.01
N GLU A 186 -24.55 10.00 1.89
CA GLU A 186 -25.73 10.89 1.80
C GLU A 186 -26.98 10.20 1.22
#